data_AF-A0A3B8HN73-F1
#
_entry.id   AF-A0A3B8HN73-F1
#
_cell.length_a   1.000
_cell.length_b   1.000
_cell.length_c   1.000
_cell.angle_alpha   90.00
_cell.angle_beta   90.00
_cell.angle_gamma   90.00
#
_symmetry.space_group_name_H-M   'P 1'
#
loop_
_entity.id
_entity.type
_entity.pdbx_description
1 polymer ?
#
loop_
_entity_poly.entity_id
_entity_poly.type
_entity_poly.pdbx_seq_one_letter_code
_entity_poly.pdbx_strand_id
1 'polypeptide(L)'
;MPYIKPERRKGFDAHLDTCAQEIETEGELNYCIYKLAALLIDRIGESYDKLSMCSSAMEHAKMEWYRRKVNPYEDKKIEEMGDI
;
A
#
# COMPACT_ATOMS: atom_id res chain seq x y z
N MET A 1 -4.37 7.17 -2.57
CA MET A 1 -3.70 8.47 -2.37
C MET A 1 -4.42 9.60 -3.08
N PRO A 2 -4.92 10.63 -2.36
CA PRO A 2 -5.79 11.68 -2.91
C PRO A 2 -5.13 12.52 -4.01
N TYR A 3 -3.80 12.60 -4.03
CA TYR A 3 -3.02 13.41 -4.98
C TYR A 3 -2.73 12.74 -6.33
N ILE A 4 -3.09 11.47 -6.53
CA ILE A 4 -2.98 10.80 -7.85
C ILE A 4 -4.31 10.97 -8.58
N LYS A 5 -4.32 11.46 -9.83
CA LYS A 5 -5.56 11.59 -10.63
C LYS A 5 -6.26 10.23 -10.79
N PRO A 6 -7.61 10.15 -10.73
CA PRO A 6 -8.33 8.89 -10.83
C PRO A 6 -7.98 8.07 -12.08
N GLU A 7 -7.79 8.71 -13.23
CA GLU A 7 -7.45 8.07 -14.49
C GLU A 7 -6.09 7.39 -14.42
N ARG A 8 -5.15 7.98 -13.66
CA ARG A 8 -3.83 7.40 -13.45
C ARG A 8 -3.89 6.20 -12.50
N ARG A 9 -4.82 6.17 -11.54
CA ARG A 9 -5.02 5.02 -10.64
C ARG A 9 -5.55 3.81 -11.40
N LYS A 10 -6.52 4.01 -12.28
CA LYS A 10 -7.09 2.94 -13.13
C LYS A 10 -6.03 2.17 -13.93
N GLY A 11 -4.99 2.85 -14.38
CA GLY A 11 -3.87 2.21 -15.08
C GLY A 11 -3.04 1.25 -14.20
N PHE A 12 -3.08 1.42 -12.89
CA PHE A 12 -2.46 0.51 -11.93
C PHE A 12 -3.45 -0.54 -11.40
N ASP A 13 -4.71 -0.15 -11.20
CA ASP A 13 -5.74 -1.00 -10.57
C ASP A 13 -5.84 -2.38 -11.24
N ALA A 14 -5.83 -2.45 -12.57
CA ALA A 14 -5.88 -3.75 -13.28
C ALA A 14 -4.70 -4.69 -12.95
N HIS A 15 -3.49 -4.15 -12.81
CA HIS A 15 -2.31 -4.93 -12.43
C HIS A 15 -2.34 -5.33 -10.95
N LEU A 16 -2.82 -4.42 -10.10
CA LEU A 16 -2.95 -4.66 -8.67
C LEU A 16 -4.03 -5.71 -8.37
N ASP A 17 -5.16 -5.67 -9.07
CA ASP A 17 -6.24 -6.64 -8.96
C ASP A 17 -5.75 -8.05 -9.31
N THR A 18 -4.97 -8.18 -10.39
CA THR A 18 -4.37 -9.47 -10.78
C THR A 18 -3.36 -9.94 -9.72
N CYS A 19 -2.49 -9.05 -9.25
CA CYS A 19 -1.50 -9.40 -8.22
C CYS A 19 -2.17 -9.82 -6.89
N ALA A 20 -3.27 -9.18 -6.52
CA ALA A 20 -3.98 -9.45 -5.28
C ALA A 20 -4.64 -10.84 -5.25
N GLN A 21 -4.95 -11.43 -6.41
CA GLN A 21 -5.51 -12.78 -6.49
C GLN A 21 -4.50 -13.88 -6.14
N GLU A 22 -3.21 -13.59 -6.25
CA GLU A 22 -2.12 -14.55 -6.05
C GLU A 22 -1.46 -14.44 -4.65
N ILE A 23 -1.86 -13.45 -3.85
CA ILE A 23 -1.29 -13.21 -2.51
C ILE A 23 -2.18 -13.89 -1.47
N GLU A 24 -1.63 -14.84 -0.73
CA GLU A 24 -2.36 -15.60 0.30
C GLU A 24 -1.88 -15.27 1.71
N THR A 25 -0.63 -14.80 1.84
CA THR A 25 0.01 -14.60 3.14
C THR A 25 0.52 -13.17 3.33
N GLU A 26 0.70 -12.78 4.60
CA GLU A 26 1.35 -11.52 4.95
C GLU A 26 2.78 -11.42 4.39
N GLY A 27 3.51 -12.54 4.40
CA GLY A 27 4.88 -12.60 3.85
C GLY A 27 4.94 -12.30 2.36
N GLU A 28 3.99 -12.81 1.58
CA GLU A 28 3.88 -12.55 0.14
C GLU A 28 3.52 -11.09 -0.15
N LEU A 29 2.59 -10.52 0.61
CA LEU A 29 2.26 -9.10 0.48
C LEU A 29 3.48 -8.22 0.75
N ASN A 30 4.23 -8.52 1.81
CA ASN A 30 5.47 -7.82 2.15
C ASN A 30 6.52 -7.96 1.04
N TYR A 31 6.67 -9.17 0.47
CA TYR A 31 7.55 -9.40 -0.67
C TYR A 31 7.14 -8.59 -1.91
N CYS A 32 5.85 -8.51 -2.23
CA CYS A 32 5.34 -7.72 -3.35
C CYS A 32 5.65 -6.22 -3.19
N ILE A 33 5.46 -5.66 -2.00
CA ILE A 33 5.78 -4.26 -1.70
C ILE A 33 7.30 -4.02 -1.86
N TYR A 34 8.12 -4.89 -1.27
CA TYR A 34 9.58 -4.82 -1.40
C TYR A 34 10.02 -4.90 -2.88
N LYS A 35 9.51 -5.89 -3.60
CA LYS A 35 9.90 -6.16 -4.98
C LYS A 35 9.48 -5.03 -5.93
N LEU A 36 8.29 -4.45 -5.73
CA LEU A 36 7.83 -3.29 -6.49
C LEU A 36 8.77 -2.09 -6.31
N ALA A 37 9.20 -1.81 -5.07
CA ALA A 37 10.15 -0.75 -4.79
C ALA A 37 11.53 -1.03 -5.39
N ALA A 38 12.04 -2.26 -5.28
CA ALA A 38 13.31 -2.65 -5.88
C ALA A 38 13.30 -2.46 -7.41
N LEU A 39 12.27 -2.97 -8.09
CA LEU A 39 12.10 -2.80 -9.54
C LEU A 39 11.98 -1.33 -9.95
N LEU A 40 11.34 -0.49 -9.13
CA LEU A 40 11.29 0.94 -9.37
C LEU A 40 12.69 1.55 -9.31
N ILE A 41 13.47 1.23 -8.28
CA ILE A 41 14.85 1.71 -8.11
C ILE A 41 15.73 1.26 -9.27
N ASP A 42 15.66 -0.01 -9.67
CA ASP A 42 16.40 -0.53 -10.83
C ASP A 42 16.11 0.28 -12.10
N ARG A 43 14.85 0.67 -12.30
CA ARG A 43 14.41 1.45 -13.47
C ARG A 43 14.88 2.92 -13.44
N ILE A 44 14.90 3.54 -12.27
CA ILE A 44 15.18 4.99 -12.14
C ILE A 44 16.60 5.29 -11.65
N GLY A 45 17.39 4.27 -11.31
CA GLY A 45 18.75 4.34 -10.79
C GLY A 45 18.81 4.54 -9.28
N GLU A 46 19.79 3.92 -8.62
CA GLU A 46 19.96 3.97 -7.16
C GLU A 46 20.50 5.32 -6.67
N SER A 47 19.87 5.86 -5.63
CA SER A 47 20.42 6.93 -4.79
C SER A 47 19.74 6.91 -3.42
N TYR A 48 20.38 7.49 -2.42
CA TYR A 48 19.80 7.60 -1.07
C TYR A 48 18.42 8.26 -1.09
N ASP A 49 18.26 9.36 -1.82
CA ASP A 49 16.99 10.08 -1.91
C ASP A 49 15.86 9.20 -2.47
N LYS A 50 16.16 8.36 -3.46
CA LYS A 50 15.16 7.47 -4.08
C LYS A 50 14.82 6.29 -3.19
N LEU A 51 15.81 5.72 -2.51
CA LEU A 51 15.61 4.68 -1.50
C LEU A 51 14.75 5.20 -0.34
N SER A 52 15.06 6.41 0.15
CA SER A 52 14.29 7.11 1.19
C SER A 52 12.87 7.43 0.74
N MET A 53 12.70 7.87 -0.51
CA MET A 53 11.38 8.09 -1.12
C MET A 53 10.54 6.81 -1.13
N CYS A 54 11.11 5.67 -1.55
CA CYS A 54 10.39 4.39 -1.54
C CYS A 54 9.99 3.97 -0.13
N SER A 55 10.91 4.05 0.84
CA SER A 55 10.64 3.73 2.24
C SER A 55 9.52 4.60 2.81
N SER A 56 9.62 5.92 2.60
CA SER A 56 8.59 6.89 3.04
C SER A 56 7.24 6.64 2.36
N ALA A 57 7.24 6.28 1.07
CA ALA A 57 6.00 5.96 0.35
C ALA A 57 5.29 4.73 0.91
N MET A 58 6.03 3.70 1.34
CA MET A 58 5.45 2.51 2.00
C MET A 58 4.78 2.89 3.32
N GLU A 59 5.45 3.69 4.15
CA GLU A 59 4.91 4.11 5.45
C GLU A 59 3.64 4.95 5.26
N HIS A 60 3.66 5.91 4.33
CA HIS A 60 2.48 6.71 4.01
C HIS A 60 1.33 5.85 3.48
N ALA A 61 1.61 4.82 2.67
CA ALA A 61 0.59 3.90 2.17
C ALA A 61 -0.03 3.08 3.31
N LYS A 62 0.78 2.58 4.25
CA LYS A 62 0.32 1.88 5.45
C LYS A 62 -0.62 2.75 6.28
N MET A 63 -0.21 3.99 6.57
CA MET A 63 -1.02 4.94 7.35
C MET A 63 -2.35 5.28 6.68
N GLU A 64 -2.36 5.50 5.37
CA GLU A 64 -3.61 5.76 4.63
C GLU A 64 -4.51 4.52 4.56
N TRP A 65 -3.94 3.31 4.48
CA TRP A 65 -4.69 2.06 4.56
C TRP A 65 -5.32 1.90 5.94
N TYR A 66 -4.55 2.10 7.01
CA TYR A 66 -5.05 2.05 8.39
C TYR A 66 -6.23 3.02 8.57
N ARG A 67 -6.04 4.30 8.22
CA ARG A 67 -7.07 5.33 8.32
C ARG A 67 -8.35 5.02 7.53
N ARG A 68 -8.24 4.41 6.34
CA ARG A 68 -9.40 4.17 5.44
C ARG A 68 -10.03 2.79 5.59
N LYS A 69 -9.33 1.81 6.13
CA LYS A 69 -9.76 0.42 6.18
C LYS A 69 -9.85 -0.10 7.61
N VAL A 70 -8.84 0.16 8.42
CA VAL A 70 -8.80 -0.31 9.81
C VAL A 70 -9.70 0.54 10.70
N ASN A 71 -9.53 1.88 10.71
CA ASN A 71 -10.36 2.74 11.58
C ASN A 71 -11.86 2.50 11.42
N PRO A 72 -12.45 2.47 10.20
CA PRO A 72 -13.88 2.24 10.08
C PRO A 72 -14.32 0.85 10.56
N TYR A 73 -13.44 -0.14 10.47
CA TYR A 73 -13.68 -1.47 11.03
C TYR A 73 -13.63 -1.45 12.56
N GLU A 74 -12.65 -0.74 13.14
CA GLU A 74 -12.53 -0.54 14.59
C GLU A 74 -13.72 0.22 15.15
N ASP A 75 -14.13 1.33 14.52
CA ASP A 75 -15.32 2.11 14.88
C ASP A 75 -16.56 1.21 14.94
N LYS A 76 -16.76 0.38 13.91
CA LYS A 76 -17.83 -0.62 13.89
C LYS A 76 -17.71 -1.63 15.04
N LYS A 77 -16.50 -2.07 15.37
CA LYS A 77 -16.28 -3.03 16.47
C LYS A 77 -16.53 -2.41 17.84
N ILE A 78 -16.22 -1.12 18.01
CA ILE A 78 -16.54 -0.35 19.21
C ILE A 78 -18.06 -0.24 19.38
N GLU A 79 -18.81 0.04 18.32
CA GLU A 79 -20.27 0.04 18.37
C GLU A 79 -20.87 -1.33 18.72
N GLU A 80 -20.27 -2.42 18.20
CA GLU A 80 -20.74 -3.79 18.41
C GLU A 80 -20.39 -4.38 19.79
N MET A 81 -19.19 -4.10 20.30
CA MET A 81 -18.59 -4.79 21.45
C MET A 81 -18.28 -3.87 22.63
N GLY A 82 -18.46 -2.56 22.47
CA GLY A 82 -17.99 -1.54 23.41
C GLY A 82 -16.55 -1.12 23.13
N ASP A 83 -16.21 0.08 23.62
CA ASP A 83 -14.83 0.58 23.61
C ASP A 83 -14.00 -0.06 24.74
N ILE A 84 -12.67 0.03 24.62
CA ILE A 84 -11.72 -0.44 25.67
C ILE A 84 -11.65 0.57 26.82
#